data_AF-A0A7Y9JYW5-F1
#
_entry.id   AF-A0A7Y9JYW5-F1
#
_cell.length_a   1.000
_cell.length_b   1.000
_cell.length_c   1.000
_cell.angle_alpha   90.00
_cell.angle_beta   90.00
_cell.angle_gamma   90.00
#
_symmetry.space_group_name_H-M   'P 1'
#
loop_
_entity.id
_entity.type
_entity.pdbx_description
1 polymer ?
#
loop_
_entity_poly.entity_id
_entity_poly.type
_entity_poly.pdbx_seq_one_letter_code
_entity_poly.pdbx_strand_id
1 'polypeptide(L)'
;MTALVSGRAPSAATSLAPWAGGRSRGLGPRDENGCHVLHVRTVQVADEGGADVAEVVRRVLLDVTALVEPTGDGGAFLDVSGARHRLGRPTWIAGMVRERLRLRAGLASGIGVAATKCVAELASVEAAPDGVVLVPRSAGPDYLRPRPLADLPGVPTRVLGALAAAGFSTVGDVADAPLADLQRRLGAPGGRRLHDLALGRDPRPVRPTPAPRVPHGAPAGPGDGPDVVRRSSTRSATGRDGRSTTTIPCADLS
;
A
#
# COMPACT_ATOMS: atom_id res chain seq x y z
N MET A 1 23.81 -24.59 9.71
CA MET A 1 22.56 -24.20 10.39
C MET A 1 21.82 -23.23 9.50
N THR A 2 20.92 -23.74 8.66
CA THR A 2 20.09 -22.92 7.76
C THR A 2 18.65 -23.26 8.12
N ALA A 3 17.98 -22.35 8.83
CA ALA A 3 16.58 -22.52 9.20
C ALA A 3 15.72 -22.29 7.96
N LEU A 4 15.18 -23.39 7.42
CA LEU A 4 14.05 -23.39 6.50
C LEU A 4 12.89 -22.64 7.17
N VAL A 5 12.59 -21.43 6.68
CA VAL A 5 11.31 -20.76 6.96
C VAL A 5 10.24 -21.58 6.24
N SER A 6 9.68 -22.55 6.95
CA SER A 6 8.48 -23.26 6.52
C SER A 6 7.35 -22.25 6.41
N GLY A 7 6.99 -21.90 5.17
CA GLY A 7 5.85 -21.06 4.86
C GLY A 7 4.56 -21.77 5.24
N ARG A 8 4.11 -21.58 6.48
CA ARG A 8 2.75 -21.95 6.88
C ARG A 8 1.81 -20.96 6.19
N ALA A 9 0.96 -21.46 5.30
CA ALA A 9 -0.09 -20.68 4.66
C ALA A 9 -0.93 -19.96 5.74
N PRO A 10 -1.29 -18.68 5.56
CA PRO A 10 -2.19 -17.99 6.49
C PRO A 10 -3.48 -18.80 6.59
N SER A 11 -3.91 -19.10 7.82
CA SER A 11 -5.06 -19.99 8.05
C SER A 11 -6.33 -19.45 7.41
N ALA A 12 -7.02 -20.35 6.74
CA ALA A 12 -8.22 -20.13 5.96
C ALA A 12 -9.35 -19.47 6.76
N ALA A 13 -9.49 -18.15 6.62
CA ALA A 13 -10.76 -17.44 6.52
C ALA A 13 -10.45 -15.95 6.34
N THR A 14 -10.04 -15.56 5.13
CA THR A 14 -10.27 -14.17 4.72
C THR A 14 -11.79 -14.01 4.68
N SER A 15 -12.38 -13.48 5.75
CA SER A 15 -13.79 -13.12 5.77
C SER A 15 -13.98 -12.08 4.67
N LEU A 16 -14.57 -12.51 3.56
CA LEU A 16 -14.99 -11.62 2.49
C LEU A 16 -16.34 -11.08 2.91
N ALA A 17 -16.36 -9.84 3.38
CA ALA A 17 -17.63 -9.20 3.66
C ALA A 17 -18.37 -8.99 2.32
N PRO A 18 -19.63 -9.42 2.20
CA PRO A 18 -20.46 -9.00 1.07
C PRO A 18 -20.63 -7.48 1.15
N TRP A 19 -20.41 -6.79 0.04
CA TRP A 19 -20.69 -5.36 -0.04
C TRP A 19 -22.20 -5.12 -0.05
N ALA A 20 -22.64 -4.00 0.55
CA ALA A 20 -24.05 -3.71 0.77
C ALA A 20 -24.78 -3.47 -0.57
N GLY A 21 -25.54 -4.47 -1.03
CA GLY A 21 -26.40 -4.38 -2.23
C GLY A 21 -26.22 -5.52 -3.24
N GLY A 22 -25.14 -6.29 -3.16
CA GLY A 22 -24.89 -7.45 -4.03
C GLY A 22 -25.45 -8.75 -3.45
N ARG A 23 -26.13 -9.57 -4.27
CA ARG A 23 -26.50 -10.94 -3.87
C ARG A 23 -25.24 -11.70 -3.47
N SER A 24 -25.18 -12.10 -2.20
CA SER A 24 -24.16 -12.94 -1.57
C SER A 24 -24.16 -14.36 -2.14
N ARG A 25 -23.78 -14.51 -3.42
CA ARG A 25 -23.28 -15.80 -3.91
C ARG A 25 -21.83 -15.90 -3.44
N GLY A 26 -21.52 -16.95 -2.68
CA GLY A 26 -20.18 -17.16 -2.13
C GLY A 26 -19.11 -16.95 -3.19
N LEU A 27 -18.17 -16.04 -2.92
CA LEU A 27 -17.14 -15.63 -3.86
C LEU A 27 -16.23 -16.82 -4.19
N GLY A 28 -16.35 -17.31 -5.41
CA GLY A 28 -15.56 -18.41 -5.94
C GLY A 28 -14.26 -17.92 -6.60
N PRO A 29 -13.36 -18.84 -6.98
CA PRO A 29 -12.12 -18.53 -7.71
C PRO A 29 -12.31 -17.70 -9.00
N ARG A 30 -13.46 -17.84 -9.65
CA ARG A 30 -13.80 -17.13 -10.89
C ARG A 30 -14.12 -15.66 -10.67
N ASP A 31 -14.55 -15.29 -9.46
CA ASP A 31 -14.98 -13.94 -9.13
C ASP A 31 -13.78 -12.98 -8.96
N GLU A 32 -12.57 -13.52 -8.86
CA GLU A 32 -11.32 -12.76 -8.82
C GLU A 32 -10.66 -12.57 -10.19
N ASN A 33 -11.21 -13.18 -11.24
CA ASN A 33 -10.61 -13.05 -12.57
C ASN A 33 -10.73 -11.60 -13.07
N GLY A 34 -9.57 -11.04 -13.44
CA GLY A 34 -9.46 -9.64 -13.84
C GLY A 34 -9.33 -8.67 -12.67
N CYS A 35 -9.48 -9.12 -11.42
CA CYS A 35 -9.13 -8.32 -10.25
C CYS A 35 -7.62 -8.38 -10.03
N HIS A 36 -6.99 -7.22 -9.98
CA HIS A 36 -5.53 -7.09 -9.87
C HIS A 36 -5.12 -5.80 -9.14
N VAL A 37 -6.08 -4.93 -8.82
CA VAL A 37 -5.83 -3.71 -8.07
C VAL A 37 -6.29 -3.93 -6.64
N LEU A 38 -5.39 -3.67 -5.71
CA LEU A 38 -5.68 -3.57 -4.28
C LEU A 38 -5.63 -2.09 -3.90
N HIS A 39 -6.54 -1.64 -3.05
CA HIS A 39 -6.39 -0.39 -2.31
C HIS A 39 -6.33 -0.72 -0.83
N VAL A 40 -5.22 -0.34 -0.19
CA VAL A 40 -4.98 -0.58 1.23
C VAL A 40 -5.22 0.72 1.97
N ARG A 41 -6.15 0.72 2.91
CA ARG A 41 -6.41 1.83 3.82
C ARG A 41 -5.97 1.43 5.22
N THR A 42 -4.95 2.10 5.75
CA THR A 42 -4.53 1.90 7.14
C THR A 42 -5.35 2.78 8.07
N VAL A 43 -5.71 2.27 9.24
CA VAL A 43 -6.34 3.06 10.30
C VAL A 43 -5.29 3.24 11.38
N GLN A 44 -4.78 4.47 11.54
CA GLN A 44 -3.80 4.75 12.59
C GLN A 44 -4.47 4.60 13.96
N VAL A 45 -3.86 3.79 14.82
CA VAL A 45 -4.08 3.86 16.26
C VAL A 45 -3.19 5.00 16.75
N ALA A 46 -3.75 5.92 17.54
CA ALA A 46 -3.04 7.08 18.04
C ALA A 46 -1.83 6.65 18.89
N ASP A 47 -0.63 6.64 18.30
CA ASP A 47 0.62 6.69 19.06
C ASP A 47 1.77 7.28 18.23
N GLU A 48 2.68 7.95 18.94
CA GLU A 48 3.71 8.86 18.45
C GLU A 48 4.86 8.11 17.75
N GLY A 49 4.73 7.84 16.44
CA GLY A 49 5.77 7.11 15.67
C GLY A 49 5.71 7.30 14.14
N GLY A 50 5.34 8.49 13.67
CA GLY A 50 4.83 8.71 12.30
C GLY A 50 5.75 8.35 11.12
N ALA A 51 7.08 8.52 11.23
CA ALA A 51 8.00 8.26 10.12
C ALA A 51 8.36 6.77 9.99
N ASP A 52 8.63 6.11 11.11
CA ASP A 52 9.03 4.69 11.13
C ASP A 52 7.87 3.78 10.70
N VAL A 53 6.65 4.10 11.13
CA VAL A 53 5.45 3.36 10.73
C VAL A 53 5.20 3.46 9.23
N ALA A 54 5.34 4.65 8.64
CA ALA A 54 5.13 4.85 7.20
C ALA A 54 6.16 4.05 6.36
N GLU A 55 7.42 3.99 6.80
CA GLU A 55 8.45 3.19 6.14
C GLU A 55 8.20 1.68 6.30
N VAL A 56 7.75 1.23 7.47
CA VAL A 56 7.35 -0.18 7.68
C VAL A 56 6.18 -0.55 6.77
N VAL A 57 5.14 0.28 6.69
CA VAL A 57 4.00 0.09 5.79
C VAL A 57 4.50 -0.01 4.35
N ARG A 58 5.30 0.97 3.90
CA ARG A 58 5.87 0.99 2.55
C ARG A 58 6.63 -0.29 2.23
N ARG A 59 7.50 -0.76 3.13
CA ARG A 59 8.26 -2.01 2.95
C ARG A 59 7.34 -3.22 2.84
N VAL A 60 6.31 -3.33 3.68
CA VAL A 60 5.32 -4.42 3.60
C VAL A 60 4.63 -4.45 2.23
N LEU A 61 4.28 -3.28 1.69
CA LEU A 61 3.64 -3.19 0.36
C LEU A 61 4.63 -3.53 -0.77
N LEU A 62 5.88 -3.06 -0.68
CA LEU A 62 6.93 -3.35 -1.67
C LEU A 62 7.36 -4.83 -1.67
N ASP A 63 7.24 -5.55 -0.55
CA ASP A 63 7.46 -7.01 -0.48
C ASP A 63 6.47 -7.79 -1.38
N VAL A 64 5.32 -7.18 -1.71
CA VAL A 64 4.28 -7.76 -2.57
C VAL A 64 4.56 -7.49 -4.04
N THR A 65 4.71 -6.22 -4.40
CA THR A 65 4.85 -5.74 -5.78
C THR A 65 5.66 -4.44 -5.83
N ALA A 66 6.37 -4.20 -6.93
CA ALA A 66 7.02 -2.91 -7.18
C ALA A 66 6.02 -1.82 -7.62
N LEU A 67 4.79 -2.22 -7.99
CA LEU A 67 3.74 -1.31 -8.44
C LEU A 67 2.92 -0.82 -7.24
N VAL A 68 3.49 0.12 -6.48
CA VAL A 68 2.86 0.74 -5.30
C VAL A 68 2.71 2.25 -5.51
N GLU A 69 1.47 2.75 -5.41
CA GLU A 69 1.12 4.16 -5.49
C GLU A 69 0.54 4.63 -4.14
N PRO A 70 1.32 5.33 -3.30
CA PRO A 70 0.82 5.92 -2.06
C PRO A 70 -0.31 6.92 -2.33
N THR A 71 -1.30 6.95 -1.44
CA THR A 71 -2.37 7.94 -1.44
C THR A 71 -2.17 8.95 -0.30
N GLY A 72 -2.71 10.16 -0.46
CA GLY A 72 -2.50 11.25 0.50
C GLY A 72 -3.19 11.06 1.86
N ASP A 73 -4.01 10.02 2.00
CA ASP A 73 -4.80 9.70 3.19
C ASP A 73 -4.22 8.54 4.02
N GLY A 74 -2.95 8.20 3.81
CA GLY A 74 -2.28 7.10 4.53
C GLY A 74 -2.56 5.71 3.95
N GLY A 75 -3.13 5.64 2.75
CA GLY A 75 -3.33 4.42 1.99
C GLY A 75 -2.34 4.23 0.84
N ALA A 76 -2.58 3.19 0.04
CA ALA A 76 -1.86 2.96 -1.21
C ALA A 76 -2.64 2.04 -2.17
N PHE A 77 -2.48 2.28 -3.46
CA PHE A 77 -2.83 1.32 -4.51
C PHE A 77 -1.68 0.37 -4.80
N LEU A 78 -2.01 -0.90 -5.03
CA LEU A 78 -1.08 -1.92 -5.48
C LEU A 78 -1.61 -2.59 -6.74
N ASP A 79 -0.76 -2.79 -7.74
CA ASP A 79 -1.04 -3.71 -8.84
C ASP A 79 -0.33 -5.05 -8.57
N VAL A 80 -1.13 -6.08 -8.33
CA VAL A 80 -0.66 -7.42 -7.99
C VAL A 80 -0.64 -8.36 -9.17
N SER A 81 -0.95 -7.91 -10.39
CA SER A 81 -1.01 -8.74 -11.60
C SER A 81 0.24 -9.62 -11.77
N GLY A 82 1.44 -9.03 -11.66
CA GLY A 82 2.72 -9.75 -11.72
C GLY A 82 3.06 -10.58 -10.48
N ALA A 83 2.43 -10.30 -9.33
CA ALA A 83 2.66 -11.00 -8.07
C ALA A 83 1.83 -12.29 -7.95
N ARG A 84 0.79 -12.46 -8.77
CA ARG A 84 -0.16 -13.59 -8.70
C ARG A 84 0.47 -14.95 -8.87
N HIS A 85 1.52 -15.07 -9.69
CA HIS A 85 2.24 -16.33 -9.88
C HIS A 85 2.97 -16.79 -8.61
N ARG A 86 3.49 -15.84 -7.82
CA ARG A 86 4.28 -16.11 -6.61
C ARG A 86 3.42 -16.18 -5.35
N LEU A 87 2.43 -15.30 -5.24
CA LEU A 87 1.66 -15.07 -4.02
C LEU A 87 0.20 -15.54 -4.12
N GLY A 88 -0.22 -15.99 -5.30
CA GLY A 88 -1.55 -16.56 -5.53
C GLY A 88 -2.63 -15.53 -5.83
N ARG A 89 -3.83 -15.78 -5.32
CA ARG A 89 -5.04 -15.01 -5.62
C ARG A 89 -5.00 -13.59 -5.00
N PRO A 90 -5.53 -12.55 -5.68
CA PRO A 90 -5.61 -11.20 -5.14
C PRO A 90 -6.17 -11.09 -3.72
N THR A 91 -7.21 -11.86 -3.38
CA THR A 91 -7.78 -11.87 -2.02
C THR A 91 -6.83 -12.46 -0.98
N TRP A 92 -6.05 -13.48 -1.35
CA TRP A 92 -5.00 -14.03 -0.48
C TRP A 92 -3.86 -13.04 -0.28
N ILE A 93 -3.45 -12.34 -1.34
CA ILE A 93 -2.46 -11.27 -1.25
C ILE A 93 -2.95 -10.17 -0.30
N ALA A 94 -4.22 -9.75 -0.43
CA ALA A 94 -4.84 -8.78 0.48
C ALA A 94 -4.82 -9.26 1.94
N GLY A 95 -5.27 -10.49 2.21
CA GLY A 95 -5.22 -11.08 3.56
C GLY A 95 -3.81 -11.14 4.14
N MET A 96 -2.82 -11.50 3.32
CA MET A 96 -1.42 -11.50 3.71
C MET A 96 -0.89 -10.09 4.04
N VAL A 97 -1.24 -9.08 3.24
CA VAL A 97 -0.87 -7.67 3.51
C VAL A 97 -1.45 -7.23 4.84
N ARG A 98 -2.75 -7.47 5.05
CA ARG A 98 -3.44 -7.11 6.30
C ARG A 98 -2.76 -7.72 7.53
N GLU A 99 -2.45 -9.02 7.46
CA GLU A 99 -1.76 -9.71 8.57
C GLU A 99 -0.36 -9.13 8.82
N ARG A 100 0.40 -8.84 7.76
CA ARG A 100 1.75 -8.25 7.89
C ARG A 100 1.71 -6.84 8.46
N LEU A 101 0.75 -6.02 8.06
CA LEU A 101 0.56 -4.67 8.61
C LEU A 101 0.20 -4.73 10.10
N ARG A 102 -0.68 -5.66 10.48
CA ARG A 102 -1.02 -5.89 11.88
C ARG A 102 0.19 -6.34 12.70
N LEU A 103 0.96 -7.31 12.20
CA LEU A 103 2.10 -7.88 12.93
C LEU A 103 3.32 -6.94 13.00
N ARG A 104 3.62 -6.20 11.92
CA ARG A 104 4.84 -5.38 11.83
C ARG A 104 4.64 -3.93 12.23
N ALA A 105 3.45 -3.38 12.03
CA ALA A 105 3.15 -1.96 12.27
C ALA A 105 2.05 -1.75 13.32
N GLY A 106 1.41 -2.81 13.84
CA GLY A 106 0.29 -2.68 14.77
C GLY A 106 -0.97 -2.06 14.14
N LEU A 107 -1.05 -2.01 12.81
CA LEU A 107 -2.10 -1.30 12.09
C LEU A 107 -3.21 -2.26 11.63
N ALA A 108 -4.45 -1.93 11.97
CA ALA A 108 -5.63 -2.46 11.29
C ALA A 108 -5.71 -1.89 9.86
N SER A 109 -6.20 -2.69 8.91
CA SER A 109 -6.38 -2.20 7.54
C SER A 109 -7.62 -2.74 6.86
N GLY A 110 -8.34 -1.84 6.19
CA GLY A 110 -9.37 -2.19 5.22
C GLY A 110 -8.75 -2.29 3.83
N ILE A 111 -8.94 -3.42 3.15
CA ILE A 111 -8.39 -3.64 1.81
C ILE A 111 -9.49 -3.94 0.81
N GLY A 112 -9.60 -3.11 -0.22
CA GLY A 112 -10.49 -3.35 -1.36
C GLY A 112 -9.74 -4.04 -2.49
N VAL A 113 -10.38 -5.04 -3.11
CA VAL A 113 -9.84 -5.82 -4.24
C VAL A 113 -10.78 -5.67 -5.42
N ALA A 114 -10.30 -5.14 -6.55
CA ALA A 114 -11.12 -4.97 -7.74
C ALA A 114 -10.29 -4.99 -9.04
N ALA A 115 -10.99 -4.80 -10.17
CA ALA A 115 -10.37 -4.68 -11.50
C ALA A 115 -9.84 -3.26 -11.80
N THR A 116 -10.27 -2.25 -11.02
CA THR A 116 -9.98 -0.83 -11.28
C THR A 116 -9.73 -0.10 -9.96
N LYS A 117 -8.92 0.97 -10.00
CA LYS A 117 -8.63 1.81 -8.83
C LYS A 117 -9.88 2.35 -8.15
N CYS A 118 -10.77 3.01 -8.90
CA CYS A 118 -12.00 3.60 -8.36
C CYS A 118 -12.81 2.61 -7.51
N VAL A 119 -13.03 1.39 -8.04
CA VAL A 119 -13.79 0.36 -7.33
C VAL A 119 -13.02 -0.20 -6.14
N ALA A 120 -11.70 -0.41 -6.27
CA ALA A 120 -10.86 -0.89 -5.17
C ALA A 120 -10.83 0.10 -3.99
N GLU A 121 -10.72 1.40 -4.29
CA GLU A 121 -10.74 2.46 -3.29
C GLU A 121 -12.06 2.48 -2.51
N LEU A 122 -13.19 2.48 -3.21
CA LEU A 122 -14.51 2.40 -2.57
C LEU A 122 -14.68 1.13 -1.74
N ALA A 123 -14.24 -0.04 -2.26
CA ALA A 123 -14.32 -1.31 -1.53
C ALA A 123 -13.47 -1.30 -0.26
N SER A 124 -12.34 -0.59 -0.26
CA SER A 124 -11.49 -0.47 0.94
C SER A 124 -12.15 0.32 2.07
N VAL A 125 -13.03 1.27 1.74
CA VAL A 125 -13.80 2.03 2.73
C VAL A 125 -14.79 1.11 3.44
N GLU A 126 -15.49 0.25 2.69
CA GLU A 126 -16.40 -0.76 3.27
C GLU A 126 -15.65 -1.84 4.06
N ALA A 127 -14.40 -2.12 3.69
CA ALA A 127 -13.56 -3.11 4.36
C ALA A 127 -12.99 -2.61 5.70
N ALA A 128 -13.13 -1.32 6.03
CA ALA A 128 -12.63 -0.75 7.27
C ALA A 128 -13.46 -1.22 8.49
N PRO A 129 -12.88 -1.26 9.71
CA PRO A 129 -11.49 -0.91 10.03
C PRO A 129 -10.47 -2.05 9.79
N ASP A 130 -10.91 -3.30 9.74
CA ASP A 130 -10.02 -4.47 9.55
C ASP A 130 -10.73 -5.56 8.72
N GLY A 131 -10.46 -5.60 7.41
CA GLY A 131 -11.26 -6.41 6.51
C GLY A 131 -10.75 -6.46 5.07
N VAL A 132 -11.34 -7.37 4.29
CA VAL A 132 -11.10 -7.46 2.84
C VAL A 132 -12.45 -7.51 2.13
N VAL A 133 -12.67 -6.62 1.17
CA VAL A 133 -13.84 -6.63 0.29
C VAL A 133 -13.36 -6.86 -1.14
N LEU A 134 -13.94 -7.85 -1.81
CA LEU A 134 -13.73 -8.12 -3.22
C LEU A 134 -14.95 -7.66 -4.01
N VAL A 135 -14.71 -6.81 -5.02
CA VAL A 135 -15.71 -6.47 -6.03
C VAL A 135 -15.28 -7.12 -7.34
N PRO A 136 -15.96 -8.21 -7.78
CA PRO A 136 -15.67 -8.85 -9.04
C PRO A 136 -15.78 -7.88 -10.21
N ARG A 137 -14.95 -8.06 -11.25
CA ARG A 137 -14.97 -7.21 -12.45
C ARG A 137 -16.37 -7.06 -13.05
N SER A 138 -17.13 -8.16 -13.11
CA SER A 138 -18.49 -8.18 -13.65
C SER A 138 -19.51 -7.48 -12.78
N ALA A 139 -19.24 -7.33 -11.48
CA ALA A 139 -20.13 -6.68 -10.52
C ALA A 139 -19.83 -5.18 -10.35
N GLY A 140 -18.77 -4.65 -10.96
CA GLY A 140 -18.35 -3.26 -10.83
C GLY A 140 -19.45 -2.23 -11.11
N PRO A 141 -20.21 -2.33 -12.22
CA PRO A 141 -21.33 -1.43 -12.48
C PRO A 141 -22.41 -1.51 -11.39
N ASP A 142 -22.87 -2.71 -11.05
CA ASP A 142 -23.92 -2.91 -10.03
C ASP A 142 -23.48 -2.41 -8.65
N TYR A 143 -22.18 -2.54 -8.33
CA TYR A 143 -21.56 -2.00 -7.12
C TYR A 143 -21.60 -0.48 -7.05
N LEU A 144 -21.41 0.19 -8.17
CA LEU A 144 -21.31 1.63 -8.21
C LEU A 144 -22.67 2.31 -8.25
N ARG A 145 -23.61 1.79 -9.04
CA ARG A 145 -24.91 2.42 -9.32
C ARG A 145 -25.66 2.97 -8.09
N PRO A 146 -25.82 2.25 -6.97
CA PRO A 146 -26.59 2.75 -5.84
C PRO A 146 -25.86 3.82 -5.01
N ARG A 147 -24.58 4.08 -5.28
CA ARG A 147 -23.77 5.00 -4.46
C ARG A 147 -24.11 6.47 -4.76
N PRO A 148 -24.05 7.34 -3.74
CA PRO A 148 -24.02 8.79 -3.96
C PRO A 148 -22.87 9.18 -4.89
N LEU A 149 -23.06 10.18 -5.74
CA LEU A 149 -21.97 10.69 -6.60
C LEU A 149 -20.81 11.26 -5.79
N ALA A 150 -21.09 11.78 -4.61
CA ALA A 150 -20.08 12.34 -3.71
C ALA A 150 -19.05 11.29 -3.24
N ASP A 151 -19.39 10.01 -3.31
CA ASP A 151 -18.48 8.92 -2.95
C ASP A 151 -17.44 8.66 -4.04
N LEU A 152 -17.68 9.05 -5.30
CA LEU A 152 -16.78 8.72 -6.41
C LEU A 152 -15.40 9.40 -6.25
N PRO A 153 -14.31 8.61 -6.15
CA PRO A 153 -12.99 9.17 -6.00
C PRO A 153 -12.53 10.01 -7.18
N GLY A 154 -11.90 11.16 -6.86
CA GLY A 154 -11.31 12.04 -7.86
C GLY A 154 -12.34 12.80 -8.71
N VAL A 155 -13.58 12.95 -8.24
CA VAL A 155 -14.55 13.91 -8.77
C VAL A 155 -14.45 15.21 -7.97
N PRO A 156 -14.08 16.35 -8.59
CA PRO A 156 -13.95 17.61 -7.87
C PRO A 156 -15.28 18.10 -7.29
N THR A 157 -15.26 18.74 -6.12
CA THR A 157 -16.47 19.29 -5.47
C THR A 157 -17.28 20.22 -6.38
N ARG A 158 -16.60 21.03 -7.21
CA ARG A 158 -17.27 21.87 -8.23
C ARG A 158 -18.09 21.07 -9.25
N VAL A 159 -17.60 19.89 -9.63
CA VAL A 159 -18.30 18.99 -10.56
C VAL A 159 -19.49 18.35 -9.87
N LEU A 160 -19.32 17.93 -8.61
CA LEU A 160 -20.42 17.40 -7.80
C LEU A 160 -21.55 18.44 -7.64
N GLY A 161 -21.21 19.70 -7.34
CA GLY A 161 -22.19 20.78 -7.26
C GLY A 161 -22.95 21.02 -8.57
N ALA A 162 -22.24 21.02 -9.70
CA ALA A 162 -22.85 21.19 -11.03
C ALA A 162 -23.77 20.03 -11.41
N LEU A 163 -23.42 18.80 -11.01
CA LEU A 163 -24.23 17.60 -11.23
C LEU A 163 -25.46 17.58 -10.33
N ALA A 164 -25.31 17.91 -9.04
CA ALA A 164 -26.42 18.01 -8.10
C ALA A 164 -27.46 19.04 -8.55
N ALA A 165 -27.01 20.22 -9.01
CA ALA A 165 -27.90 21.25 -9.57
C ALA A 165 -28.63 20.80 -10.86
N ALA A 166 -28.10 19.78 -11.53
CA ALA A 166 -28.70 19.18 -12.73
C ALA A 166 -29.55 17.93 -12.43
N GLY A 167 -29.78 17.61 -11.15
CA GLY A 167 -30.61 16.48 -10.72
C GLY A 167 -29.87 15.15 -10.60
N PHE A 168 -28.55 15.12 -10.76
CA PHE A 168 -27.76 13.92 -10.57
C PHE A 168 -27.39 13.74 -9.09
N SER A 169 -27.80 12.63 -8.50
CA SER A 169 -27.62 12.30 -7.09
C SER A 169 -26.82 11.02 -6.89
N THR A 170 -27.01 10.03 -7.76
CA THR A 170 -26.37 8.72 -7.70
C THR A 170 -25.43 8.48 -8.87
N VAL A 171 -24.51 7.54 -8.70
CA VAL A 171 -23.66 7.06 -9.80
C VAL A 171 -24.51 6.44 -10.90
N GLY A 172 -25.64 5.80 -10.54
CA GLY A 172 -26.62 5.29 -11.49
C GLY A 172 -27.17 6.37 -12.41
N ASP A 173 -27.52 7.54 -11.88
CA ASP A 173 -28.03 8.67 -12.67
C ASP A 173 -27.02 9.09 -13.75
N VAL A 174 -25.73 9.07 -13.43
CA VAL A 174 -24.65 9.38 -14.38
C VAL A 174 -24.41 8.24 -15.37
N ALA A 175 -24.50 7.00 -14.92
CA ALA A 175 -24.35 5.82 -15.77
C ALA A 175 -25.45 5.73 -16.83
N ASP A 176 -26.65 6.23 -16.53
CA ASP A 176 -27.80 6.22 -17.44
C ASP A 176 -27.89 7.48 -18.32
N ALA A 177 -27.12 8.52 -17.99
CA ALA A 177 -27.11 9.76 -18.76
C ALA A 177 -26.47 9.58 -20.14
N PRO A 178 -27.01 10.23 -21.18
CA PRO A 178 -26.32 10.32 -22.46
C PRO A 178 -24.94 10.96 -22.28
N LEU A 179 -23.88 10.33 -22.80
CA LEU A 179 -22.52 10.85 -22.72
C LEU A 179 -22.42 12.30 -23.25
N ALA A 180 -23.15 12.63 -24.32
CA ALA A 180 -23.17 13.97 -24.88
C ALA A 180 -23.65 15.03 -23.87
N ASP A 181 -24.59 14.69 -22.99
CA ASP A 181 -25.12 15.61 -21.98
C ASP A 181 -24.08 15.88 -20.90
N LEU A 182 -23.37 14.85 -20.45
CA LEU A 182 -22.26 14.97 -19.52
C LEU A 182 -21.11 15.79 -20.11
N GLN A 183 -20.80 15.58 -21.40
CA GLN A 183 -19.76 16.33 -22.10
C GLN A 183 -20.11 17.80 -22.31
N ARG A 184 -21.37 18.13 -22.60
CA ARG A 184 -21.84 19.54 -22.66
C ARG A 184 -21.67 20.25 -21.33
N ARG A 185 -21.89 19.55 -20.21
CA ARG A 185 -21.82 20.12 -18.86
C ARG A 185 -20.39 20.23 -18.31
N LEU A 186 -19.56 19.22 -18.55
CA LEU A 186 -18.25 19.06 -17.89
C LEU A 186 -17.06 19.20 -18.84
N GLY A 187 -17.32 19.49 -20.12
CA GLY A 187 -16.36 19.38 -21.21
C GLY A 187 -16.14 17.93 -21.64
N ALA A 188 -15.66 17.74 -22.87
CA ALA A 188 -15.49 16.41 -23.46
C ALA A 188 -14.63 15.45 -22.61
N PRO A 189 -13.47 15.86 -22.06
CA PRO A 189 -12.65 14.97 -21.23
C PRO A 189 -13.30 14.65 -19.88
N GLY A 190 -13.90 15.66 -19.23
CA GLY A 190 -14.52 15.51 -17.91
C GLY A 190 -15.77 14.64 -17.95
N GLY A 191 -16.66 14.90 -18.92
CA GLY A 191 -17.87 14.11 -19.13
C GLY A 191 -17.56 12.66 -19.48
N ARG A 192 -16.57 12.41 -20.35
CA ARG A 192 -16.15 11.05 -20.68
C ARG A 192 -15.56 10.31 -19.48
N ARG A 193 -14.64 10.95 -18.75
CA ARG A 193 -14.03 10.34 -17.56
C ARG A 193 -15.07 9.98 -16.51
N LEU A 194 -16.00 10.89 -16.22
CA LEU A 194 -17.04 10.65 -15.23
C LEU A 194 -17.97 9.50 -15.65
N HIS A 195 -18.40 9.50 -16.91
CA HIS A 195 -19.24 8.43 -17.46
C HIS A 195 -18.54 7.06 -17.43
N ASP A 196 -17.25 7.01 -17.79
CA ASP A 196 -16.47 5.78 -17.71
C ASP A 196 -16.36 5.29 -16.25
N LEU A 197 -16.08 6.18 -15.29
CA LEU A 197 -16.04 5.83 -13.86
C LEU A 197 -17.39 5.27 -13.38
N ALA A 198 -18.52 5.88 -13.76
CA ALA A 198 -19.85 5.42 -13.39
C ALA A 198 -20.17 4.02 -13.93
N LEU A 199 -19.55 3.63 -15.04
CA LEU A 199 -19.65 2.28 -15.63
C LEU A 199 -18.57 1.31 -15.08
N GLY A 200 -17.85 1.67 -14.02
CA GLY A 200 -16.78 0.86 -13.45
C GLY A 200 -15.54 0.75 -14.34
N ARG A 201 -15.35 1.70 -15.27
CA ARG A 201 -14.19 1.76 -16.16
C ARG A 201 -13.24 2.84 -15.67
N ASP A 202 -12.04 2.42 -15.30
CA ASP A 202 -10.97 3.34 -14.91
C ASP A 202 -9.68 2.93 -15.63
N PRO A 203 -9.25 3.66 -16.66
CA PRO A 203 -8.05 3.32 -17.41
C PRO A 203 -6.76 3.70 -16.66
N ARG A 204 -6.83 4.34 -15.49
CA ARG A 204 -5.65 4.79 -14.75
C ARG A 204 -4.87 3.57 -14.22
N PRO A 205 -3.63 3.33 -14.67
CA PRO A 205 -2.80 2.28 -14.08
C PRO A 205 -2.32 2.69 -12.70
N VAL A 206 -1.92 1.72 -11.87
CA VAL A 206 -1.13 1.98 -10.66
C VAL A 206 0.25 2.47 -11.10
N ARG A 207 0.61 3.67 -10.67
CA ARG A 207 1.85 4.35 -11.01
C ARG A 207 2.76 4.32 -9.79
N PRO A 208 3.90 3.62 -9.85
CA PRO A 208 4.90 3.70 -8.80
C PRO A 208 5.31 5.15 -8.60
N THR A 209 5.32 5.63 -7.37
CA THR A 209 6.05 6.86 -7.07
C THR A 209 7.54 6.54 -7.20
N PRO A 210 8.30 7.26 -8.06
CA PRO A 210 9.74 7.08 -8.13
C PRO A 210 10.34 7.28 -6.74
N ALA A 211 11.33 6.47 -6.36
CA ALA A 211 12.16 6.82 -5.21
C ALA A 211 12.65 8.27 -5.38
N PRO A 212 12.79 9.05 -4.30
CA PRO A 212 13.42 10.36 -4.38
C PRO A 212 14.70 10.20 -5.20
N ARG A 213 14.84 10.99 -6.28
CA ARG A 213 16.10 10.97 -7.03
C ARG A 213 17.18 11.38 -6.05
N VAL A 214 18.04 10.44 -5.68
CA VAL A 214 19.33 10.79 -5.11
C VAL A 214 20.02 11.60 -6.22
N PRO A 215 20.40 12.88 -5.98
CA PRO A 215 21.15 13.63 -6.98
C PRO A 215 22.36 12.80 -7.40
N HIS A 216 22.60 12.69 -8.71
CA HIS A 216 23.87 12.14 -9.19
C HIS A 216 25.01 12.96 -8.54
N GLY A 217 25.78 12.33 -7.65
CA GLY A 217 26.86 12.98 -6.90
C GLY A 217 26.67 13.09 -5.38
N ALA A 218 25.56 12.61 -4.80
CA ALA A 218 25.47 12.51 -3.34
C ALA A 218 26.48 11.46 -2.83
N PRO A 219 27.31 11.78 -1.81
CA PRO A 219 28.24 10.81 -1.25
C PRO A 219 27.45 9.62 -0.71
N ALA A 220 27.90 8.40 -1.05
CA ALA A 220 27.38 7.19 -0.45
C ALA A 220 27.47 7.35 1.08
N GLY A 221 26.32 7.30 1.75
CA GLY A 221 26.28 7.27 3.22
C GLY A 221 27.13 6.10 3.73
N PRO A 222 27.68 6.20 4.96
CA PRO A 222 28.55 5.16 5.50
C PRO A 222 27.77 3.84 5.51
N GLY A 223 28.23 2.87 4.72
CA GLY A 223 27.63 1.56 4.66
C GLY A 223 27.83 0.84 5.98
N ASP A 224 26.73 0.44 6.61
CA ASP A 224 26.74 -0.55 7.69
C ASP A 224 27.20 -1.89 7.11
N GLY A 225 28.50 -2.15 7.20
CA GLY A 225 29.08 -3.48 7.07
C GLY A 225 29.00 -4.21 8.41
N PRO A 226 28.82 -5.55 8.43
CA PRO A 226 28.62 -6.28 9.67
C PRO A 226 29.89 -6.35 10.52
N ASP A 227 29.68 -6.19 11.83
CA ASP A 227 30.65 -6.33 12.93
C ASP A 227 31.62 -7.52 12.77
N VAL A 228 32.92 -7.23 12.76
CA VAL A 228 33.95 -8.21 13.10
C VAL A 228 34.33 -8.00 14.56
N VAL A 229 33.73 -8.81 15.43
CA VAL A 229 34.17 -9.03 16.82
C VAL A 229 35.60 -9.58 16.81
N ARG A 230 36.58 -8.74 17.11
CA ARG A 230 37.97 -9.17 17.28
C ARG A 230 38.15 -9.71 18.70
N ARG A 231 38.03 -11.04 18.84
CA ARG A 231 38.46 -11.77 20.04
C ARG A 231 39.98 -11.66 20.17
N SER A 232 40.47 -11.00 21.22
CA SER A 232 41.87 -11.08 21.65
C SER A 232 41.97 -12.06 22.81
N SER A 233 42.23 -13.33 22.49
CA SER A 233 42.68 -14.33 23.46
C SER A 233 44.19 -14.51 23.41
N THR A 234 44.80 -14.30 24.58
CA THR A 234 46.03 -14.92 25.11
C THR A 234 47.38 -14.58 24.48
N ARG A 235 48.28 -13.96 25.26
CA ARG A 235 49.21 -14.72 26.10
C ARG A 235 50.00 -13.80 27.04
N SER A 236 49.89 -14.10 28.33
CA SER A 236 50.87 -13.73 29.35
C SER A 236 52.09 -14.64 29.22
N ALA A 237 53.29 -14.06 29.21
CA ALA A 237 54.53 -14.76 29.52
C ALA A 237 55.50 -13.80 30.20
N THR A 238 55.85 -14.17 31.43
CA THR A 238 56.81 -13.60 32.38
C THR A 238 58.26 -13.82 31.97
N GLY A 239 59.16 -12.91 32.39
CA GLY A 239 60.63 -13.10 32.46
C GLY A 239 61.40 -11.85 32.03
N ARG A 240 61.76 -10.90 32.91
CA ARG A 240 62.90 -10.80 33.85
C ARG A 240 64.25 -10.42 33.22
N ASP A 241 64.85 -9.39 33.84
CA ASP A 241 66.26 -8.98 33.92
C ASP A 241 66.87 -8.02 32.87
N GLY A 242 67.54 -6.97 33.39
CA GLY A 242 68.48 -6.11 32.66
C GLY A 242 68.60 -4.68 33.19
N ARG A 243 69.44 -4.45 34.21
CA ARG A 243 69.82 -3.11 34.72
C ARG A 243 70.71 -2.36 33.72
N SER A 244 70.52 -1.05 33.60
CA SER A 244 71.64 -0.11 33.47
C SER A 244 71.22 1.34 33.77
N THR A 245 71.90 1.90 34.78
CA THR A 245 72.01 3.30 35.19
C THR A 245 72.51 4.21 34.07
N THR A 246 72.08 5.49 34.03
CA THR A 246 72.93 6.69 33.83
C THR A 246 72.07 7.98 33.74
N THR A 247 72.26 8.82 34.77
CA THR A 247 72.50 10.28 34.74
C THR A 247 71.46 11.28 34.20
N ILE A 248 71.11 12.20 35.11
CA ILE A 248 70.39 13.49 34.98
C ILE A 248 71.30 14.53 34.27
N PRO A 249 70.75 15.58 33.62
CA PRO A 249 70.89 16.89 34.26
C PRO A 249 69.62 17.77 34.20
N CYS A 250 69.55 18.64 35.21
CA CYS A 250 68.64 19.77 35.36
C CYS A 250 68.72 20.77 34.19
N ALA A 251 67.62 21.46 33.93
CA ALA A 251 67.64 22.90 33.70
C ALA A 251 66.26 23.49 34.08
N ASP A 252 66.28 24.32 35.13
CA ASP A 252 65.34 25.43 35.34
C ASP A 252 65.24 26.29 34.08
N LEU A 253 64.09 26.95 33.90
CA LEU A 253 64.01 28.40 33.66
C LEU A 253 62.52 28.83 33.64
N SER A 254 62.15 29.52 34.72
CA SER A 254 61.21 30.66 34.82
C SER A 254 59.73 30.49 34.46
#